data_AF-A0A4Z2BAH5-F1
#
_entry.id   AF-A0A4Z2BAH5-F1
#
_cell.length_a   1.000
_cell.length_b   1.000
_cell.length_c   1.000
_cell.angle_alpha   90.00
_cell.angle_beta   90.00
_cell.angle_gamma   90.00
#
_symmetry.space_group_name_H-M   'P 1'
#
loop_
_entity.id
_entity.type
_entity.pdbx_description
1 polymer ?
#
loop_
_entity_poly.entity_id
_entity_poly.type
_entity_poly.pdbx_seq_one_letter_code
_entity_poly.pdbx_strand_id
1 'polypeptide(L)'
;MKRNYLAFEQTKYPSVVSLPGGCRSEVMSLSHPELPSCRLLVRWSLEVSREGKVTPKINVLSKIPERALQFCPQPAGGAADAFQSLLRVLGPEAAIESIIRAVSLSSDP
;
A
#
# COMPACT_ATOMS: atom_id res chain seq x y z
N MET A 1 -4.47 -5.45 16.90
CA MET A 1 -5.42 -5.32 15.77
C MET A 1 -4.73 -5.39 14.41
N LYS A 2 -3.74 -4.52 14.13
CA LYS A 2 -3.07 -4.45 12.82
C LYS A 2 -2.43 -5.75 12.28
N ARG A 3 -1.74 -6.53 13.13
CA ARG A 3 -0.99 -7.73 12.69
C ARG A 3 -1.89 -8.86 12.18
N ASN A 4 -3.07 -9.02 12.79
CA ASN A 4 -4.04 -10.05 12.41
C ASN A 4 -4.69 -9.72 11.05
N TYR A 5 -4.99 -8.44 10.82
CA TYR A 5 -5.50 -7.98 9.53
C TYR A 5 -4.49 -8.20 8.40
N LEU A 6 -3.22 -7.86 8.63
CA LEU A 6 -2.16 -8.09 7.64
C LEU A 6 -1.96 -9.57 7.32
N ALA A 7 -1.99 -10.44 8.33
CA ALA A 7 -1.89 -11.89 8.13
C ALA A 7 -3.09 -12.46 7.36
N PHE A 8 -4.28 -11.91 7.59
CA PHE A 8 -5.49 -12.26 6.84
C PHE A 8 -5.36 -11.89 5.36
N GLU A 9 -4.96 -10.66 5.05
CA GLU A 9 -4.76 -10.21 3.65
C GLU A 9 -3.66 -11.00 2.93
N GLN A 10 -2.57 -11.37 3.62
CA GLN A 10 -1.54 -12.25 3.06
C GLN A 10 -2.07 -13.65 2.73
N THR A 11 -2.95 -14.19 3.58
CA THR A 11 -3.58 -15.50 3.33
C THR A 11 -4.53 -15.44 2.15
N LYS A 12 -5.24 -14.31 1.98
CA LYS A 12 -6.20 -14.09 0.89
C LYS A 12 -5.51 -13.82 -0.46
N TYR A 13 -4.37 -13.14 -0.45
CA TYR A 13 -3.63 -12.75 -1.67
C TYR A 13 -2.13 -13.05 -1.56
N PRO A 14 -1.72 -14.34 -1.46
CA PRO A 14 -0.32 -14.71 -1.19
C PRO A 14 0.66 -14.35 -2.32
N SER A 15 0.17 -14.24 -3.56
CA SER A 15 0.98 -13.86 -4.73
C SER A 15 1.21 -12.35 -4.84
N VAL A 16 0.43 -11.53 -4.14
CA VAL A 16 0.44 -10.07 -4.25
C VAL A 16 0.94 -9.42 -2.96
N VAL A 17 0.58 -9.98 -1.81
CA VAL A 17 0.85 -9.43 -0.49
C VAL A 17 2.06 -10.08 0.15
N SER A 18 3.07 -9.28 0.46
CA SER A 18 4.26 -9.69 1.19
C SER A 18 4.45 -8.86 2.46
N LEU A 19 4.58 -9.54 3.60
CA LEU A 19 4.88 -8.91 4.89
C LEU A 19 6.37 -9.06 5.22
N PRO A 20 7.05 -8.00 5.68
CA PRO A 20 8.43 -8.09 6.13
C PRO A 20 8.49 -8.99 7.38
N GLY A 21 9.44 -9.93 7.40
CA GLY A 21 9.70 -10.73 8.59
C GLY A 21 10.16 -9.88 9.78
N GLY A 22 9.75 -10.24 11.00
CA GLY A 22 10.23 -9.65 12.24
C GLY A 22 9.30 -8.62 12.92
N CYS A 23 9.86 -7.83 13.85
CA CYS A 23 9.13 -6.86 14.68
C CYS A 23 8.76 -5.57 13.94
N ARG A 24 9.31 -5.32 12.74
CA ARG A 24 9.04 -4.11 11.93
C ARG A 24 7.82 -4.29 11.02
N SER A 25 6.69 -4.72 11.60
CA SER A 25 5.38 -4.93 10.95
C SER A 25 4.69 -3.62 10.52
N GLU A 26 5.45 -2.54 10.37
CA GLU A 26 4.93 -1.21 10.01
C GLU A 26 4.72 -1.03 8.51
N VAL A 27 5.16 -1.98 7.69
CA VAL A 27 5.11 -1.92 6.23
C VAL A 27 4.53 -3.22 5.68
N MET A 28 3.70 -3.11 4.64
CA MET A 28 3.17 -4.20 3.82
C MET A 28 3.55 -3.91 2.37
N SER A 29 4.05 -4.92 1.67
CA SER A 29 4.44 -4.78 0.26
C SER A 29 3.38 -5.42 -0.63
N LEU A 30 3.03 -4.71 -1.69
CA LEU A 30 2.15 -5.17 -2.76
C LEU A 30 2.96 -5.20 -4.05
N SER A 31 3.00 -6.35 -4.70
CA SER A 31 3.70 -6.54 -5.97
C SER A 31 2.81 -7.31 -6.92
N HIS A 32 2.70 -6.84 -8.17
CA HIS A 32 2.02 -7.60 -9.20
C HIS A 32 2.86 -8.85 -9.54
N PRO A 33 2.28 -10.06 -9.62
CA PRO A 33 3.02 -11.29 -9.88
C PRO A 33 3.78 -11.27 -11.22
N GLU A 34 3.19 -10.64 -12.24
CA GLU A 34 3.81 -10.51 -13.57
C GLU A 34 4.78 -9.31 -13.68
N LEU A 35 4.68 -8.32 -12.78
CA LEU A 35 5.50 -7.11 -12.78
C LEU A 35 6.14 -6.88 -11.40
N PRO A 36 7.05 -7.76 -10.95
CA PRO A 36 7.66 -7.67 -9.62
C PRO A 36 8.55 -6.43 -9.43
N SER A 37 8.90 -5.77 -10.54
CA SER A 37 9.59 -4.48 -10.57
C SER A 37 8.68 -3.32 -10.12
N CYS A 38 7.36 -3.43 -10.32
CA CYS A 38 6.38 -2.44 -9.87
C CYS A 38 5.89 -2.82 -8.47
N ARG A 39 6.36 -2.10 -7.44
CA ARG A 39 5.98 -2.35 -6.05
C ARG A 39 5.29 -1.16 -5.43
N LEU A 40 4.24 -1.43 -4.66
CA LEU A 40 3.59 -0.49 -3.76
C LEU A 40 3.88 -0.92 -2.33
N LEU A 41 4.19 0.03 -1.46
CA LEU A 41 4.46 -0.18 -0.05
C LEU A 41 3.41 0.57 0.76
N VAL A 42 2.57 -0.15 1.47
CA VAL A 42 1.66 0.43 2.46
C VAL A 42 2.42 0.54 3.77
N ARG A 43 2.59 1.76 4.28
CA ARG A 43 3.26 2.04 5.55
C ARG A 43 2.30 2.68 6.52
N TRP A 44 2.33 2.22 7.77
CA TRP A 44 1.63 2.89 8.86
C TRP A 44 2.64 3.61 9.71
N SER A 45 2.32 4.85 10.07
CA SER A 45 3.12 5.70 10.94
C SER A 45 2.21 6.39 11.94
N LEU A 46 2.69 6.61 13.16
CA LEU A 46 2.05 7.56 14.06
C LEU A 46 2.82 8.88 13.96
N GLU A 47 2.10 9.95 13.69
CA GLU A 47 2.63 11.30 13.78
C GLU A 47 2.23 11.89 15.13
N VAL A 48 3.20 12.39 15.89
CA VAL A 48 2.95 13.04 17.17
C VAL A 48 3.16 14.54 16.99
N SER A 49 2.11 15.32 17.21
CA SER A 49 2.21 16.78 17.15
C SER A 49 3.00 17.32 18.35
N ARG A 50 3.45 18.57 18.26
CA ARG A 50 4.17 19.24 19.35
C ARG A 50 3.31 19.39 20.61
N GLU A 51 2.00 19.41 20.43
CA GLU A 51 0.98 19.46 21.49
C GLU A 51 0.66 18.07 22.07
N GLY A 52 1.37 17.03 21.64
CA GLY A 52 1.17 15.66 22.10
C GLY A 52 0.01 14.92 21.41
N LYS A 53 -0.60 15.50 20.36
CA LYS A 53 -1.66 14.82 19.61
C LYS A 53 -1.06 13.71 18.75
N VAL A 54 -1.50 12.48 18.98
CA VAL A 54 -1.10 11.32 18.20
C VAL A 54 -2.09 11.10 17.07
N THR A 55 -1.63 11.18 15.82
CA THR A 55 -2.43 10.95 14.61
C THR A 55 -1.89 9.74 13.85
N PRO A 56 -2.64 8.62 13.79
CA PRO A 56 -2.25 7.49 12.95
C PRO A 56 -2.40 7.85 11.47
N LYS A 57 -1.38 7.58 10.68
CA LYS A 57 -1.35 7.78 9.23
C LYS A 57 -1.04 6.47 8.51
N ILE A 58 -1.75 6.22 7.42
CA ILE A 58 -1.47 5.14 6.49
C ILE A 58 -1.08 5.79 5.17
N ASN A 59 0.10 5.48 4.68
CA ASN A 59 0.66 6.05 3.46
C ASN A 59 0.99 4.94 2.48
N VAL A 60 0.77 5.20 1.20
CA VAL A 60 1.21 4.33 0.11
C VAL A 60 2.42 4.97 -0.56
N LEU A 61 3.52 4.21 -0.63
CA LEU A 61 4.74 4.61 -1.31
C LEU A 61 4.90 3.71 -2.53
N SER A 62 4.92 4.29 -3.73
CA SER A 62 5.27 3.56 -4.92
C SER A 62 6.80 3.48 -5.05
N LYS A 63 7.33 2.26 -5.14
CA LYS A 63 8.68 2.00 -5.62
C LYS A 63 8.57 1.56 -7.07
N ILE A 64 8.53 2.55 -7.96
CA ILE A 64 8.62 2.33 -9.41
C ILE A 64 10.09 2.51 -9.79
N PRO A 65 10.71 1.59 -10.55
CA PRO A 65 12.05 1.76 -11.07
C PRO A 65 12.09 3.04 -11.93
N GLU A 66 13.14 3.84 -11.82
CA GLU A 66 13.24 5.15 -12.50
C GLU A 66 13.04 5.05 -14.03
N ARG A 67 13.42 3.93 -14.64
CA ARG A 67 13.21 3.66 -16.07
C ARG A 67 11.74 3.49 -16.45
N ALA A 68 10.90 2.99 -15.54
CA ALA A 68 9.46 2.82 -15.73
C ALA A 68 8.67 4.10 -15.43
N LEU A 69 9.23 5.04 -14.67
CA LEU A 69 8.64 6.38 -14.48
C LEU A 69 8.49 7.13 -15.81
N GLN A 70 9.37 6.89 -16.78
CA GLN A 70 9.29 7.50 -18.11
C GLN A 70 8.05 7.08 -18.90
N PHE A 71 7.48 5.91 -18.57
CA PHE A 71 6.29 5.36 -19.23
C PHE A 71 5.01 5.58 -18.40
N CYS A 72 5.11 6.21 -17.23
CA CYS A 72 3.98 6.45 -16.34
C CYS A 72 3.64 7.96 -16.34
N PRO A 73 2.50 8.38 -16.91
CA PRO A 73 2.14 9.79 -17.06
C PRO A 73 1.83 10.51 -15.73
N GLN A 74 1.84 9.78 -14.61
CA GLN A 74 1.54 10.30 -13.27
C GLN A 74 2.66 9.84 -12.31
N PRO A 75 3.72 10.64 -12.11
CA PRO A 75 4.87 10.24 -11.33
C PRO A 75 4.51 10.27 -9.84
N ALA A 76 4.18 9.12 -9.25
CA ALA A 76 4.17 8.78 -7.82
C ALA A 76 3.38 9.66 -6.81
N GLY A 77 3.19 10.96 -7.01
CA GLY A 77 2.51 11.90 -6.12
C GLY A 77 1.00 11.70 -6.06
N GLY A 78 0.36 11.39 -7.19
CA GLY A 78 -1.10 11.19 -7.24
C GLY A 78 -1.57 9.92 -6.50
N ALA A 79 -0.71 8.89 -6.38
CA ALA A 79 -1.09 7.63 -5.74
C ALA A 79 -1.32 7.80 -4.23
N ALA A 80 -0.51 8.63 -3.56
CA ALA A 80 -0.67 8.91 -2.14
C ALA A 80 -1.96 9.70 -1.87
N ASP A 81 -2.24 10.73 -2.67
CA ASP A 81 -3.45 11.56 -2.52
C ASP A 81 -4.73 10.81 -2.87
N ALA A 82 -4.69 9.98 -3.92
CA ALA A 82 -5.80 9.08 -4.26
C ALA A 82 -6.06 8.07 -3.14
N PHE A 83 -5.01 7.53 -2.52
CA PHE A 83 -5.17 6.65 -1.37
C PHE A 83 -5.76 7.36 -0.14
N GLN A 84 -5.34 8.60 0.15
CA GLN A 84 -5.97 9.38 1.23
C GLN A 84 -7.46 9.61 0.95
N SER A 85 -7.84 9.82 -0.31
CA SER A 85 -9.23 9.94 -0.71
C SER A 85 -10.00 8.63 -0.48
N LEU A 86 -9.42 7.49 -0.86
CA LEU A 86 -10.01 6.16 -0.58
C LEU A 86 -10.15 5.89 0.92
N LEU A 87 -9.13 6.22 1.73
CA LEU A 87 -9.20 6.10 3.19
C LEU A 87 -10.36 6.92 3.77
N ARG A 88 -10.60 8.13 3.23
CA ARG A 88 -11.68 9.01 3.68
C ARG A 88 -13.07 8.52 3.27
N VAL A 89 -13.19 7.93 2.09
CA VAL A 89 -14.50 7.51 1.52
C VAL A 89 -14.88 6.11 1.98
N LEU A 90 -13.95 5.16 1.95
CA LEU A 90 -14.20 3.73 2.16
C LEU A 90 -13.78 3.25 3.56
N GLY A 91 -12.93 4.01 4.25
CA GLY A 91 -12.27 3.55 5.47
C GLY A 91 -11.03 2.69 5.19
N PRO A 92 -10.22 2.40 6.22
CA PRO A 92 -8.89 1.82 6.06
C PRO A 92 -8.89 0.40 5.48
N GLU A 93 -9.77 -0.49 5.93
CA GLU A 93 -9.83 -1.88 5.47
C GLU A 93 -10.23 -1.96 4.00
N ALA A 94 -11.31 -1.28 3.63
CA ALA A 94 -11.82 -1.30 2.25
C ALA A 94 -10.87 -0.60 1.28
N ALA A 95 -10.24 0.51 1.68
CA ALA A 95 -9.24 1.19 0.86
C ALA A 95 -8.01 0.30 0.58
N ILE A 96 -7.54 -0.45 1.59
CA ILE A 96 -6.44 -1.41 1.42
C ILE A 96 -6.86 -2.55 0.49
N GLU A 97 -8.05 -3.13 0.70
CA GLU A 97 -8.57 -4.19 -0.17
C GLU A 97 -8.72 -3.72 -1.63
N SER A 98 -9.19 -2.49 -1.86
CA SER A 98 -9.28 -1.91 -3.20
C SER A 98 -7.92 -1.81 -3.89
N ILE A 99 -6.86 -1.38 -3.19
CA ILE A 99 -5.51 -1.35 -3.78
C ILE A 99 -4.99 -2.74 -4.03
N ILE A 100 -5.15 -3.69 -3.09
CA ILE A 100 -4.71 -5.07 -3.31
C ILE A 100 -5.37 -5.64 -4.57
N ARG A 101 -6.68 -5.43 -4.75
CA ARG A 101 -7.41 -5.83 -5.97
C ARG A 101 -6.86 -5.12 -7.20
N ALA A 102 -6.61 -3.82 -7.15
CA ALA A 102 -6.03 -3.07 -8.27
C ALA A 102 -4.65 -3.58 -8.68
N VAL A 103 -3.83 -4.04 -7.73
CA VAL A 103 -2.52 -4.65 -7.99
C VAL A 103 -2.63 -6.13 -8.38
N SER A 104 -3.76 -6.77 -8.09
CA SER A 104 -4.05 -8.17 -8.45
C SER A 104 -4.72 -8.30 -9.82
N LEU A 105 -5.39 -7.25 -10.30
CA LEU A 105 -6.01 -7.22 -11.62
C LEU A 105 -4.90 -7.25 -12.68
N SER A 106 -4.70 -8.43 -13.26
CA SER A 106 -4.05 -8.54 -14.56
C SER A 106 -4.82 -7.63 -15.50
N SER A 107 -4.12 -6.77 -16.24
CA SER A 107 -4.73 -6.09 -17.37
C SER A 107 -5.21 -7.18 -18.32
N ASP A 108 -6.51 -7.47 -18.34
CA ASP A 108 -7.07 -8.26 -19.44
C ASP A 108 -6.82 -7.47 -20.75
N PRO A 109 -6.29 -8.12 -21.79
CA PRO A 109 -5.93 -7.48 -23.07
C PRO A 109 -7.12 -6.99 -23.88
#